data_AF-A0A815CJQ6-F1
#
_entry.id   AF-A0A815CJQ6-F1
#
_cell.length_a   1.000
_cell.length_b   1.000
_cell.length_c   1.000
_cell.angle_alpha   90.00
_cell.angle_beta   90.00
_cell.angle_gamma   90.00
#
_symmetry.space_group_name_H-M   'P 1'
#
loop_
_entity.id
_entity.type
_entity.pdbx_description
1 polymer ?
#
loop_
_entity_poly.entity_id
_entity_poly.type
_entity_poly.pdbx_seq_one_letter_code
_entity_poly.pdbx_strand_id
1 'polypeptide(L)'
;MLLLLSILLIHYNINHNLSQSSNEKEFSWKLPFGSSLNGTRDDTAIKINVAGEIVWTTYSTLTYIPNTKLSDFGIWPRDRNYNTFLDFLPNLFKDFLSQLRR
;
A
#
# COMPACT_ATOMS: atom_id res chain seq x y z
N MET A 1 32.51 3.96 -46.00
CA MET A 1 32.26 2.72 -45.22
C MET A 1 32.65 2.97 -43.76
N LEU A 2 31.87 3.80 -43.05
CA LEU A 2 32.23 4.32 -41.71
C LEU A 2 30.99 4.81 -40.92
N LEU A 3 29.80 4.29 -41.25
CA LEU A 3 28.52 4.71 -40.65
C LEU A 3 27.79 3.60 -39.91
N LEU A 4 28.29 2.36 -39.95
CA LEU A 4 27.67 1.21 -39.27
C LEU A 4 28.26 0.91 -37.89
N LEU A 5 29.46 1.40 -37.57
CA LEU A 5 30.07 1.20 -36.24
C LEU A 5 29.53 2.17 -35.17
N SER A 6 28.98 3.32 -35.56
CA SER A 6 28.41 4.29 -34.61
C SER A 6 27.05 3.86 -34.07
N ILE A 7 26.26 3.11 -34.84
CA ILE A 7 24.92 2.66 -34.42
C ILE A 7 25.01 1.49 -33.43
N LEU A 8 26.02 0.63 -33.55
CA LEU A 8 26.21 -0.51 -32.62
C LEU A 8 26.77 -0.07 -31.25
N LEU A 9 27.52 1.04 -31.20
CA LEU A 9 28.02 1.59 -29.93
C LEU A 9 26.92 2.29 -29.12
N ILE A 10 25.90 2.83 -29.78
CA ILE A 10 24.74 3.44 -29.11
C ILE A 10 23.84 2.35 -28.49
N HIS A 11 23.65 1.21 -29.16
CA HIS A 11 22.82 0.12 -28.62
C HIS A 11 23.47 -0.64 -27.46
N TYR A 12 24.80 -0.71 -27.39
CA TYR A 12 25.49 -1.34 -26.26
C TYR A 12 25.52 -0.45 -25.00
N ASN A 13 25.48 0.87 -25.16
CA ASN A 13 25.53 1.82 -24.03
C ASN A 13 24.15 2.13 -23.43
N ILE A 14 23.05 1.80 -24.11
CA ILE A 14 21.68 2.01 -23.59
C ILE A 14 21.25 0.89 -22.63
N ASN A 15 21.83 -0.33 -22.75
CA ASN A 15 21.39 -1.49 -21.97
C ASN A 15 22.15 -1.73 -20.66
N HIS A 16 23.13 -0.91 -20.30
CA HIS A 16 23.94 -1.12 -19.09
C HIS A 16 23.82 -0.02 -18.02
N ASN A 17 22.84 0.88 -18.15
CA ASN A 17 22.58 1.98 -17.21
C ASN A 17 21.15 1.99 -16.65
N LEU A 18 20.54 0.81 -16.56
CA LEU A 18 19.25 0.57 -15.88
C LEU A 18 19.42 -0.25 -14.60
N SER A 19 20.60 -0.17 -14.00
CA SER A 19 20.83 -0.60 -12.64
C SER A 19 21.27 0.63 -11.85
N GLN A 20 20.51 0.96 -10.81
CA GLN A 20 20.77 2.02 -9.81
C GLN A 20 20.41 3.47 -10.20
N SER A 21 19.11 3.78 -10.19
CA SER A 21 18.63 5.00 -9.49
C SER A 21 17.10 4.99 -9.38
N SER A 22 16.51 3.94 -8.79
CA SER A 22 15.33 4.21 -7.97
C SER A 22 15.87 4.88 -6.72
N ASN A 23 15.86 6.21 -6.72
CA ASN A 23 15.75 6.96 -5.48
C ASN A 23 14.43 6.49 -4.84
N GLU A 24 14.50 5.36 -4.14
CA GLU A 24 13.61 5.02 -3.07
C GLU A 24 13.79 6.13 -2.05
N LYS A 25 13.02 7.21 -2.25
CA LYS A 25 12.50 7.93 -1.12
C LYS A 25 11.75 6.87 -0.35
N GLU A 26 12.45 6.25 0.62
CA GLU A 26 11.85 5.45 1.67
C GLU A 26 10.60 6.20 2.09
N PHE A 27 9.45 5.72 1.62
CA PHE A 27 8.18 6.25 2.04
C PHE A 27 8.04 5.74 3.46
N SER A 28 8.61 6.51 4.39
CA SER A 28 8.57 6.25 5.81
C SER A 28 7.11 6.37 6.22
N TRP A 29 6.43 5.23 6.27
CA TRP A 29 5.16 5.10 6.97
C TRP A 29 5.47 5.29 8.45
N LYS A 30 5.63 6.54 8.89
CA LYS A 30 5.42 6.88 10.30
C LYS A 30 3.96 6.64 10.57
N LEU A 31 3.63 5.38 10.91
CA LEU A 31 2.35 5.05 11.51
C LEU A 31 2.21 5.97 12.73
N PRO A 32 1.06 6.63 12.94
CA PRO A 32 0.87 7.59 14.04
C PRO A 32 0.94 6.95 15.44
N PHE A 33 1.31 5.67 15.53
CA PHE A 33 1.42 4.92 16.77
C PHE A 33 2.83 4.36 16.88
N GLY A 34 3.65 5.01 17.72
CA GLY A 34 4.88 4.43 18.21
C GLY A 34 4.55 3.16 18.98
N SER A 35 4.85 2.00 18.40
CA SER A 35 4.91 0.76 19.16
C SER A 35 5.99 -0.13 18.59
N SER A 36 7.10 -0.15 19.31
CA SER A 36 8.14 -1.18 19.23
C SER A 36 7.53 -2.49 19.75
N LEU A 37 6.82 -3.21 18.90
CA LEU A 37 6.46 -4.60 19.13
C LEU A 37 6.91 -5.37 17.90
N ASN A 38 7.52 -6.52 18.16
CA ASN A 38 8.09 -7.46 17.20
C ASN A 38 6.98 -8.17 16.39
N GLY A 39 6.01 -7.40 15.88
CA GLY A 39 4.90 -7.84 15.05
C GLY A 39 5.19 -7.52 13.60
N THR A 40 4.86 -8.45 12.71
CA THR A 40 4.93 -8.18 11.27
C THR A 40 3.92 -7.08 10.93
N ARG A 41 4.20 -6.27 9.90
CA ARG A 41 3.28 -5.23 9.41
C ARG A 41 1.85 -5.77 9.24
N ASP A 42 1.75 -7.04 8.88
CA ASP A 42 0.54 -7.80 8.61
C ASP A 42 -0.40 -7.92 9.82
N ASP A 43 0.14 -7.96 11.03
CA ASP A 43 -0.63 -8.09 12.29
C ASP A 43 -1.05 -6.74 12.89
N THR A 44 -0.66 -5.63 12.27
CA THR A 44 -0.95 -4.30 12.79
C THR A 44 -2.45 -4.03 12.76
N ALA A 45 -3.03 -3.72 13.92
CA ALA A 45 -4.43 -3.34 14.04
C ALA A 45 -4.70 -1.97 13.40
N ILE A 46 -5.66 -1.93 12.48
CA ILE A 46 -6.10 -0.77 11.73
C ILE A 46 -7.51 -0.42 12.18
N LYS A 47 -7.70 0.86 12.50
CA LYS A 47 -8.98 1.45 12.89
C LYS A 47 -9.62 2.16 11.71
N ILE A 48 -10.84 1.77 11.36
CA ILE A 48 -11.61 2.35 10.27
C ILE A 48 -12.94 2.86 10.81
N ASN A 49 -13.27 4.11 10.54
CA ASN A 49 -14.59 4.69 10.77
C ASN A 49 -15.45 4.43 9.53
N VAL A 50 -16.45 3.56 9.68
CA VAL A 50 -17.39 3.17 8.63
C VAL A 50 -18.73 3.81 8.94
N ALA A 51 -19.09 4.89 8.25
CA ALA A 51 -20.33 5.65 8.45
C ALA A 51 -20.68 5.98 9.93
N GLY A 52 -19.66 6.27 10.76
CA GLY A 52 -19.80 6.58 12.18
C GLY A 52 -19.52 5.41 13.13
N GLU A 53 -19.38 4.19 12.60
CA GLU A 53 -19.06 3.01 13.38
C GLU A 53 -17.57 2.65 13.30
N ILE A 54 -16.93 2.39 14.44
CA ILE A 54 -15.52 1.99 14.47
C ILE A 54 -15.39 0.49 14.25
N VAL A 55 -14.70 0.12 13.18
CA VAL A 55 -14.33 -1.25 12.83
C VAL A 55 -12.82 -1.43 12.94
N TRP A 56 -12.41 -2.51 13.59
CA TRP A 56 -11.01 -2.91 13.70
C TRP A 56 -10.69 -4.06 12.78
N THR A 57 -9.54 -3.98 12.11
CA THR A 57 -9.04 -5.02 11.20
C THR A 57 -7.51 -5.06 11.19
N THR A 58 -6.91 -5.92 10.39
CA THR A 58 -5.45 -6.00 10.21
C THR A 58 -5.04 -5.56 8.82
N TYR A 59 -3.76 -5.20 8.67
CA TYR A 59 -3.17 -4.94 7.36
C TYR A 59 -3.35 -6.13 6.41
N SER A 60 -3.04 -7.34 6.89
CA SER A 60 -3.21 -8.59 6.14
C SER A 60 -4.62 -8.80 5.60
N THR A 61 -5.65 -8.48 6.39
CA THR A 61 -7.04 -8.61 5.94
C THR A 61 -7.35 -7.64 4.79
N LEU A 62 -6.88 -6.39 4.87
CA LEU A 62 -7.16 -5.37 3.85
C LEU A 62 -6.39 -5.62 2.56
N THR A 63 -5.21 -6.21 2.64
CA THR A 63 -4.36 -6.52 1.47
C THR A 63 -4.48 -7.96 1.00
N TYR A 64 -5.44 -8.74 1.53
CA TYR A 64 -5.66 -10.14 1.16
C TYR A 64 -5.86 -10.30 -0.36
N ILE A 65 -6.67 -9.42 -0.97
CA ILE A 65 -6.81 -9.34 -2.43
C ILE A 65 -6.00 -8.14 -2.94
N PRO A 66 -4.87 -8.36 -3.63
CA PRO A 66 -4.03 -7.28 -4.13
C PRO A 66 -4.72 -6.50 -5.25
N ASN A 67 -4.26 -5.27 -5.50
CA ASN A 67 -4.74 -4.38 -6.57
C ASN A 67 -6.24 -4.05 -6.48
N THR A 68 -6.76 -3.94 -5.26
CA THR A 68 -8.14 -3.53 -5.01
C THR A 68 -8.18 -2.17 -4.32
N LYS A 69 -9.32 -1.47 -4.39
CA LYS A 69 -9.52 -0.26 -3.57
C LYS A 69 -9.30 -0.51 -2.09
N LEU A 70 -9.49 -1.75 -1.62
CA LEU A 70 -9.25 -2.19 -0.24
C LEU A 70 -7.76 -2.25 0.10
N SER A 71 -6.93 -2.80 -0.80
CA SER A 71 -5.48 -2.87 -0.60
C SER A 71 -4.83 -1.49 -0.53
N ASP A 72 -5.48 -0.47 -1.14
CA ASP A 72 -5.03 0.91 -1.15
C ASP A 72 -5.55 1.74 0.04
N PHE A 73 -5.83 1.12 1.19
CA PHE A 73 -6.41 1.83 2.35
C PHE A 73 -5.57 3.00 2.88
N GLY A 74 -4.27 3.06 2.55
CA GLY A 74 -3.37 4.14 2.93
C GLY A 74 -3.73 5.51 2.35
N ILE A 75 -4.44 5.54 1.21
CA ILE A 75 -4.87 6.78 0.53
C ILE A 75 -6.34 7.14 0.81
N TRP A 76 -7.01 6.37 1.65
CA TRP A 76 -8.42 6.62 1.97
C TRP A 76 -8.61 7.93 2.74
N PRO A 77 -9.77 8.59 2.57
CA PRO A 77 -10.07 9.83 3.28
C PRO A 77 -10.01 9.63 4.79
N ARG A 78 -9.72 10.70 5.52
CA ARG A 78 -9.63 10.70 6.98
C ARG A 78 -10.82 11.44 7.58
N ASP A 79 -11.34 10.94 8.70
CA ASP A 79 -12.35 11.65 9.49
C ASP A 79 -11.73 12.79 10.33
N ARG A 80 -12.56 13.50 11.09
CA ARG A 80 -12.13 14.60 12.00
C ARG A 80 -11.20 14.13 13.12
N ASN A 81 -11.15 12.83 13.39
CA ASN A 81 -10.34 12.19 14.41
C ASN A 81 -9.10 11.50 13.80
N TYR A 82 -8.77 11.79 12.54
CA TYR A 82 -7.67 11.18 11.77
C TYR A 82 -7.77 9.66 11.59
N ASN A 83 -8.93 9.05 11.82
CA ASN A 83 -9.17 7.66 11.45
C ASN A 83 -9.44 7.58 9.95
N THR A 84 -9.10 6.44 9.35
CA THR A 84 -9.54 6.14 7.98
C THR A 84 -11.06 6.13 7.93
N PHE A 85 -11.65 6.89 7.02
CA PHE A 85 -13.10 7.01 6.84
C PHE A 85 -13.57 6.24 5.61
N LEU A 86 -14.68 5.54 5.76
CA LEU A 86 -15.35 4.83 4.69
C LEU A 86 -16.85 5.10 4.77
N ASP A 87 -17.40 5.73 3.73
CA ASP A 87 -18.85 5.89 3.60
C ASP A 87 -19.46 4.61 3.01
N PHE A 88 -19.73 3.64 3.90
CA PHE A 88 -20.28 2.33 3.54
C PHE A 88 -21.13 1.77 4.67
N LEU A 89 -21.96 0.77 4.38
CA LEU A 89 -22.80 0.11 5.39
C LEU A 89 -21.94 -0.72 6.36
N PRO A 90 -21.93 -0.42 7.67
CA PRO A 90 -21.03 -1.08 8.62
C PRO A 90 -21.20 -2.60 8.68
N ASN A 91 -22.45 -3.09 8.68
CA ASN A 91 -22.74 -4.53 8.75
C ASN A 91 -22.18 -5.27 7.52
N LEU A 92 -22.42 -4.74 6.32
CA LEU A 92 -21.90 -5.34 5.09
C LEU A 92 -20.37 -5.31 5.05
N PHE A 93 -19.76 -4.22 5.56
CA PHE A 93 -18.30 -4.15 5.64
C PHE A 93 -17.72 -5.21 6.58
N LYS A 94 -18.32 -5.43 7.75
CA LYS A 94 -17.90 -6.48 8.69
C LYS A 94 -18.05 -7.87 8.08
N ASP A 95 -19.16 -8.15 7.41
CA ASP A 95 -19.40 -9.43 6.74
C ASP A 95 -18.36 -9.66 5.63
N PHE A 96 -18.05 -8.62 4.86
CA PHE A 96 -17.01 -8.66 3.86
C PHE A 96 -15.63 -8.93 4.46
N LEU A 97 -15.24 -8.21 5.53
CA LEU A 97 -13.99 -8.48 6.25
C LEU A 97 -13.95 -9.91 6.83
N SER A 98 -15.09 -10.44 7.29
CA SER A 98 -15.17 -11.83 7.77
C SER A 98 -14.89 -12.82 6.65
N GLN A 99 -15.37 -12.56 5.43
CA GLN A 99 -15.10 -13.41 4.27
C GLN A 99 -13.63 -13.42 3.87
N LEU A 100 -12.93 -12.29 3.96
CA LEU A 100 -11.50 -12.20 3.65
C LEU A 100 -10.58 -12.90 4.67
N ARG A 101 -11.08 -13.18 5.88
CA ARG A 101 -10.31 -13.81 6.96
C ARG A 101 -10.43 -15.34 7.00
N ARG A 102 -11.35 -15.92 6.22
CA ARG A 102 -11.58 -17.36 6.13
C ARG A 102 -10.57 -18.00 5.18
#